data_AF-A0A847PTV4-F1
#
_entry.id   AF-A0A847PTV4-F1
#
_cell.length_a   1.000
_cell.length_b   1.000
_cell.length_c   1.000
_cell.angle_alpha   90.00
_cell.angle_beta   90.00
_cell.angle_gamma   90.00
#
_symmetry.space_group_name_H-M   'P 1'
#
loop_
_entity.id
_entity.type
_entity.pdbx_description
1 polymer ?
#
loop_
_entity_poly.entity_id
_entity_poly.type
_entity_poly.pdbx_seq_one_letter_code
_entity_poly.pdbx_strand_id
1 'polypeptide(L)' 'MVGVKITWFGHSAFLFEAEKKLLIDPFISGNPVAPCSPDELDPDIIAVT' A
#
# COMPACT_ATOMS: atom_id res chain seq x y z
N MET A 1 -21.29 0.85 -8.96
CA MET A 1 -20.42 1.63 -8.06
C MET A 1 -19.03 1.04 -8.14
N VAL A 2 -18.00 1.84 -8.44
CA VAL A 2 -16.61 1.39 -8.33
C VAL A 2 -16.28 1.44 -6.83
N GLY A 3 -16.18 0.28 -6.19
CA GLY A 3 -15.77 0.21 -4.79
C GLY A 3 -14.28 0.48 -4.65
N VAL A 4 -13.88 1.06 -3.53
CA VAL A 4 -12.46 1.18 -3.16
C VAL A 4 -12.10 -0.01 -2.28
N LYS A 5 -11.03 -0.74 -2.63
CA LYS A 5 -10.43 -1.74 -1.74
C LYS A 5 -9.26 -1.10 -1.00
N ILE A 6 -9.24 -1.26 0.31
CA ILE A 6 -8.16 -0.75 1.17
C ILE A 6 -7.45 -1.94 1.81
N THR A 7 -6.14 -2.00 1.66
CA THR A 7 -5.27 -3.00 2.29
C THR A 7 -4.32 -2.31 3.25
N TRP A 8 -4.23 -2.80 4.48
CA TRP A 8 -3.28 -2.30 5.48
C TRP A 8 -2.08 -3.24 5.59
N PHE A 9 -0.87 -2.70 5.46
CA PHE A 9 0.40 -3.46 5.54
C PHE A 9 1.11 -3.29 6.88
N GLY A 10 0.44 -2.72 7.89
CA GLY A 10 1.04 -2.42 9.19
C GLY A 10 1.58 -1.00 9.29
N HIS A 11 1.74 -0.51 10.53
CA HIS A 11 2.12 0.88 10.80
C HIS A 11 1.22 1.87 10.03
N SER A 12 1.81 2.82 9.31
CA SER A 12 1.11 3.78 8.44
C SER A 12 1.04 3.32 6.97
N ALA A 13 1.42 2.08 6.63
CA ALA A 13 1.46 1.60 5.26
C ALA A 13 0.08 1.12 4.77
N PHE A 14 -0.45 1.75 3.72
CA PHE A 14 -1.76 1.39 3.13
C PHE A 14 -1.71 1.38 1.59
N LEU A 15 -2.44 0.43 0.97
CA LEU A 15 -2.75 0.45 -0.46
C LEU A 15 -4.25 0.67 -0.66
N PHE A 16 -4.57 1.68 -1.45
CA PHE A 16 -5.91 1.99 -1.90
C PHE A 16 -6.01 1.59 -3.37
N GLU A 17 -6.92 0.68 -3.69
CA GLU A 17 -7.18 0.21 -5.04
C GLU A 17 -8.55 0.74 -5.49
N ALA A 18 -8.53 1.72 -6.40
CA ALA A 18 -9.71 2.30 -7.07
C ALA A 18 -9.43 2.38 -8.58
N GLU A 19 -9.73 3.52 -9.23
CA GLU A 19 -9.27 3.78 -10.61
C GLU A 19 -7.74 3.84 -10.71
N LYS A 20 -7.08 4.22 -9.60
CA LYS A 20 -5.63 4.25 -9.42
C LYS A 20 -5.24 3.55 -8.12
N LYS A 21 -4.04 3.00 -8.10
CA LYS A 21 -3.42 2.37 -6.92
C LYS A 21 -2.56 3.39 -6.19
N LEU A 22 -2.98 3.79 -4.99
CA LEU A 22 -2.23 4.71 -4.13
C LEU A 22 -1.60 3.94 -2.97
N LEU A 23 -0.27 3.95 -2.88
CA LEU A 23 0.49 3.41 -1.77
C LEU A 23 0.96 4.55 -0.85
N ILE A 24 0.56 4.50 0.41
CA ILE A 24 0.87 5.51 1.43
C ILE A 24 1.94 4.93 2.36
N ASP A 25 2.97 5.73 2.68
CA ASP A 25 4.05 5.42 3.63
C ASP A 25 4.57 3.97 3.54
N PRO A 26 5.25 3.58 2.44
CA PRO A 26 5.59 2.20 2.14
C PRO A 26 6.74 1.63 2.99
N PHE A 27 6.59 1.62 4.31
CA PHE A 27 7.45 0.88 5.22
C PHE A 27 7.11 -0.62 5.13
N ILE A 28 7.66 -1.26 4.10
CA ILE A 28 7.45 -2.68 3.78
C ILE A 28 8.69 -3.50 4.19
N SER A 29 9.86 -3.18 3.64
CA SER A 29 11.11 -3.84 4.03
C SER A 29 11.46 -3.58 5.50
N GLY A 30 11.62 -4.66 6.27
CA GLY A 30 11.93 -4.57 7.71
C GLY A 30 10.70 -4.33 8.60
N ASN A 31 9.50 -4.19 8.03
CA ASN A 31 8.27 -4.16 8.80
C ASN A 31 7.87 -5.60 9.18
N PRO A 32 7.82 -5.94 10.48
CA PRO A 32 7.60 -7.32 10.93
C PRO A 32 6.19 -7.85 10.65
N VAL A 33 5.24 -6.98 10.31
CA VAL A 33 3.85 -7.35 10.03
C VAL A 33 3.45 -7.12 8.57
N ALA A 34 4.36 -6.60 7.73
CA ALA A 34 4.07 -6.45 6.31
C ALA A 34 3.92 -7.84 5.65
N PRO A 35 2.77 -8.12 5.01
CA PRO A 35 2.49 -9.44 4.44
C PRO A 35 3.19 -9.73 3.11
N CYS A 36 3.92 -8.76 2.54
CA CYS A 36 4.56 -8.88 1.23
C CYS A 36 5.90 -8.14 1.21
N SER A 37 6.69 -8.42 0.18
CA SER A 37 7.89 -7.65 -0.19
C SER A 37 7.53 -6.43 -1.06
N PRO A 38 8.41 -5.42 -1.16
CA PRO A 38 8.16 -4.25 -2.02
C PRO A 38 7.99 -4.59 -3.50
N ASP A 39 8.69 -5.62 -3.99
CA ASP A 39 8.66 -6.03 -5.42
C ASP A 39 7.32 -6.65 -5.84
N GLU A 40 6.46 -7.01 -4.88
CA GLU A 40 5.10 -7.50 -5.11
C GLU A 40 4.08 -6.36 -5.25
N LEU A 41 4.48 -5.11 -4.99
CA LEU A 41 3.62 -3.92 -5.05
C LEU A 41 3.83 -3.17 -6.37
N ASP A 42 2.71 -2.78 -6.99
CA ASP A 42 2.69 -2.04 -8.26
C ASP A 42 1.74 -0.83 -8.14
N PRO A 43 2.10 0.22 -7.37
CA PRO A 43 1.27 1.40 -7.23
C PRO A 43 1.44 2.37 -8.40
N ASP A 44 0.37 3.06 -8.78
CA ASP A 44 0.44 4.19 -9.70
C ASP A 44 1.05 5.43 -9.03
N ILE A 45 0.80 5.60 -7.72
CA ILE A 45 1.16 6.78 -6.93
C ILE A 45 1.72 6.33 -5.59
N ILE A 46 2.81 6.97 -5.15
CA ILE A 46 3.36 6.83 -3.79
C ILE A 46 3.23 8.18 -3.07
N ALA A 47 2.61 8.18 -1.89
CA ALA A 47 2.53 9.34 -1.00
C ALA A 47 3.35 9.07 0.27
N VAL A 48 4.15 10.05 0.70
CA VAL A 48 5.05 9.98 1.86
C VAL A 48 4.71 11.08 2.85
N THR A 49 4.64 10.76 4.14
CA THR A 49 4.43 11.70 5.26
C THR A 49 5.63 11.84 6.20
#